data_AF-A0A076EXS3-F1
#
_entry.id   AF-A0A076EXS3-F1
#
_cell.length_a   1.000
_cell.length_b   1.000
_cell.length_c   1.000
_cell.angle_alpha   90.00
_cell.angle_beta   90.00
_cell.angle_gamma   90.00
#
_symmetry.space_group_name_H-M   'P 1'
#
loop_
_entity.id
_entity.type
_entity.pdbx_description
1 polymer ?
#
loop_
_entity_poly.entity_id
_entity_poly.type
_entity_poly.pdbx_seq_one_letter_code
_entity_poly.pdbx_strand_id
1 'polypeptide(L)'
;MKVTAHEISLTQRHLWRSAREAIPVQRGLVVEVEQDGLAGFGEASAFMTDHYNSGLDRMHADLRRIAPLLIDLGPDDPVAVWRALSAELPDSPFVLAALDTAVHDLRARLLGVPLWQALGLERPRELRSSFSIGLDETEVMVHKLRERPGWSAYKIKLADPGDLTVVKELRCHTNAPFSVDGNCGWELSRLLPVLPGLQELGVQLIEQPFPRSAWREARILKERSPIPVIADESIASPRDLDACTDAFDGINVKPMKAGGITPSVALLRRARERGLITMLGCMPESAAGVSATAHLGGLADHLDVDAVDLLAVNTGHGLTLDGAGRVTLPDRPGSGYLPDPAAHGWHVRPVSAADVRPIRHTVLRPGQPPETCAYPEDAHVGTRHFATLVAGRPVGVASLYHEDPPETHAVPGLLPGRGWRLRGMATLEEVRGTGAGTTLLRTVLTNAVLAGAGAVWCNARTSAAGFYVKQGFRILGPEFDIPGIGPHVFMHWSAS
;
A
#
# COMPACT_ATOMS: atom_id res chain seq x y z
N MET A 1 28.32 -2.76 9.24
CA MET A 1 27.06 -3.43 8.79
C MET A 1 27.02 -3.57 7.26
N LYS A 2 26.38 -4.62 6.72
CA LYS A 2 26.17 -4.83 5.27
C LYS A 2 24.74 -4.48 4.86
N VAL A 3 24.54 -3.86 3.70
CA VAL A 3 23.21 -3.41 3.24
C VAL A 3 22.82 -4.12 1.94
N THR A 4 21.59 -4.61 1.89
CA THR A 4 20.97 -5.18 0.68
C THR A 4 19.62 -4.51 0.43
N ALA A 5 19.27 -4.27 -0.83
CA ALA A 5 18.00 -3.66 -1.21
C ALA A 5 17.20 -4.61 -2.11
N HIS A 6 15.96 -4.89 -1.71
CA HIS A 6 15.05 -5.78 -2.42
C HIS A 6 13.89 -4.98 -3.01
N GLU A 7 13.78 -4.94 -4.34
CA GLU A 7 12.65 -4.28 -5.00
C GLU A 7 11.34 -5.03 -4.74
N ILE A 8 10.31 -4.29 -4.35
CA ILE A 8 8.98 -4.82 -4.03
C ILE A 8 7.89 -4.14 -4.88
N SER A 9 6.79 -4.88 -5.10
CA SER A 9 5.60 -4.40 -5.79
C SER A 9 4.33 -4.61 -4.94
N LEU A 10 3.90 -3.48 -4.40
CA LEU A 10 2.69 -3.08 -3.68
C LEU A 10 1.36 -3.24 -4.39
N THR A 11 0.80 -4.43 -4.56
CA THR A 11 -0.55 -4.51 -5.15
C THR A 11 -1.64 -4.35 -4.09
N GLN A 12 -2.62 -3.48 -4.38
CA GLN A 12 -3.78 -3.25 -3.51
C GLN A 12 -4.94 -4.20 -3.88
N ARG A 13 -5.85 -4.48 -2.95
CA ARG A 13 -7.08 -5.26 -3.23
C ARG A 13 -8.05 -4.51 -4.12
N HIS A 14 -8.17 -3.21 -3.89
CA HIS A 14 -8.95 -2.28 -4.71
C HIS A 14 -8.00 -1.18 -5.20
N LEU A 15 -8.36 -0.49 -6.28
CA LEU A 15 -7.60 0.68 -6.70
C LEU A 15 -7.62 1.72 -5.58
N TRP A 16 -6.43 2.02 -5.03
CA TRP A 16 -6.29 3.04 -4.00
C TRP A 16 -6.34 4.41 -4.65
N ARG A 17 -7.27 5.26 -4.20
CA ARG A 17 -7.46 6.63 -4.66
C ARG A 17 -7.47 7.58 -3.46
N SER A 18 -6.74 8.67 -3.59
CA SER A 18 -6.84 9.86 -2.74
C SER A 18 -7.33 11.04 -3.57
N ALA A 19 -7.50 12.21 -2.96
CA ALA A 19 -7.79 13.45 -3.69
C ALA A 19 -6.69 13.83 -4.71
N ARG A 20 -5.49 13.23 -4.62
CA ARG A 20 -4.32 13.60 -5.42
C ARG A 20 -3.92 12.57 -6.46
N GLU A 21 -4.15 11.28 -6.22
CA GLU A 21 -3.61 10.22 -7.07
C GLU A 21 -4.39 8.90 -6.99
N ALA A 22 -4.21 8.06 -8.01
CA ALA A 22 -4.62 6.66 -8.03
C ALA A 22 -3.36 5.78 -8.15
N ILE A 23 -3.08 4.94 -7.15
CA ILE A 23 -1.87 4.13 -7.11
C ILE A 23 -2.24 2.67 -7.37
N PRO A 24 -2.01 2.15 -8.59
CA PRO A 24 -2.39 0.79 -8.93
C PRO A 24 -1.45 -0.25 -8.32
N VAL A 25 -0.15 0.08 -8.31
CA VAL A 25 0.94 -0.73 -7.79
C VAL A 25 1.92 0.23 -7.13
N GLN A 26 2.08 0.09 -5.82
CA GLN A 26 3.07 0.84 -5.06
C GLN A 26 4.43 0.15 -5.17
N ARG A 27 5.37 0.70 -5.95
CA ARG A 27 6.74 0.15 -5.97
C ARG A 27 7.49 0.57 -4.70
N GLY A 28 8.59 -0.09 -4.36
CA GLY A 28 9.41 0.30 -3.21
C GLY A 28 10.62 -0.61 -3.02
N LEU A 29 11.32 -0.42 -1.93
CA LEU A 29 12.42 -1.25 -1.46
C LEU A 29 12.14 -1.78 -0.06
N VAL A 30 12.38 -3.06 0.16
CA VAL A 30 12.72 -3.54 1.51
C VAL A 30 14.24 -3.50 1.63
N VAL A 31 14.72 -2.75 2.61
CA VAL A 31 16.14 -2.58 2.91
C VAL A 31 16.50 -3.51 4.06
N GLU A 32 17.49 -4.34 3.82
CA GLU A 32 18.04 -5.30 4.76
C GLU A 32 19.41 -4.80 5.24
N VAL A 33 19.61 -4.77 6.55
CA VAL A 33 20.90 -4.46 7.18
C VAL A 33 21.35 -5.67 8.00
N GLU A 34 22.51 -6.23 7.64
CA GLU A 34 23.05 -7.47 8.19
C GLU A 34 24.33 -7.21 9.00
N GLN A 35 24.41 -7.84 10.17
CA GLN A 35 25.64 -7.97 10.95
C GLN A 35 25.61 -9.26 11.78
N ASP A 36 26.74 -9.95 11.89
CA ASP A 36 26.92 -11.16 12.71
C ASP A 36 25.89 -12.27 12.41
N GLY A 37 25.50 -12.40 11.13
CA GLY A 37 24.54 -13.41 10.65
C GLY A 37 23.08 -13.10 10.98
N LEU A 38 22.78 -11.94 11.56
CA LEU A 38 21.42 -11.44 11.78
C LEU A 38 21.13 -10.25 10.87
N ALA A 39 19.88 -10.15 10.43
CA ALA A 39 19.40 -9.12 9.54
C ALA A 39 18.20 -8.38 10.15
N GLY A 40 18.24 -7.05 10.08
CA GLY A 40 17.10 -6.18 10.34
C GLY A 40 16.53 -5.59 9.06
N PHE A 41 15.25 -5.24 9.07
CA PHE A 41 14.51 -4.82 7.88
C PHE A 41 13.82 -3.48 8.07
N GLY A 42 13.82 -2.67 7.02
CA GLY A 42 13.03 -1.45 6.88
C GLY A 42 12.48 -1.32 5.46
N GLU A 43 11.60 -0.34 5.24
CA GLU A 43 10.92 -0.17 3.95
C GLU A 43 11.01 1.28 3.47
N ALA A 44 11.10 1.45 2.15
CA ALA A 44 10.99 2.72 1.45
C ALA A 44 10.01 2.56 0.27
N SER A 45 8.83 3.18 0.34
CA SER A 45 7.85 3.14 -0.76
C SER A 45 8.16 4.20 -1.82
N ALA A 46 8.15 3.81 -3.09
CA ALA A 46 8.39 4.72 -4.20
C ALA A 46 7.24 5.71 -4.37
N PHE A 47 7.42 6.94 -3.88
CA PHE A 47 6.35 7.92 -3.79
C PHE A 47 6.84 9.26 -4.37
N MET A 48 6.24 9.66 -5.48
CA MET A 48 6.66 10.82 -6.26
C MET A 48 5.56 11.88 -6.22
N THR A 49 5.82 12.96 -5.49
CA THR A 49 4.94 14.14 -5.42
C THR A 49 5.80 15.39 -5.50
N ASP A 50 5.17 16.58 -5.54
CA ASP A 50 5.88 17.86 -5.42
C ASP A 50 6.73 17.96 -4.14
N HIS A 51 6.40 17.15 -3.12
CA HIS A 51 7.10 17.14 -1.84
C HIS A 51 8.08 15.96 -1.69
N TYR A 52 7.73 14.79 -2.22
CA TYR A 52 8.53 13.57 -2.07
C TYR A 52 9.16 13.18 -3.40
N ASN A 53 10.50 13.16 -3.46
CA ASN A 53 11.26 12.71 -4.62
C ASN A 53 11.85 11.31 -4.37
N SER A 54 10.98 10.36 -4.03
CA SER A 54 11.35 9.00 -3.63
C SER A 54 11.16 8.01 -4.79
N GLY A 55 11.81 8.25 -5.92
CA GLY A 55 11.80 7.32 -7.07
C GLY A 55 12.81 6.18 -6.89
N LEU A 56 12.54 4.99 -7.42
CA LEU A 56 13.41 3.81 -7.21
C LEU A 56 14.85 4.02 -7.67
N ASP A 57 15.08 4.66 -8.82
CA ASP A 57 16.44 4.92 -9.31
C ASP A 57 17.22 5.80 -8.32
N ARG A 58 16.55 6.80 -7.75
CA ARG A 58 17.13 7.67 -6.72
C ARG A 58 17.36 6.92 -5.42
N MET A 59 16.41 6.10 -4.98
CA MET A 59 16.58 5.26 -3.79
C MET A 59 17.78 4.33 -3.90
N HIS A 60 17.95 3.65 -5.04
CA HIS A 60 19.12 2.81 -5.31
C HIS A 60 20.41 3.62 -5.35
N ALA A 61 20.40 4.81 -5.95
CA ALA A 61 21.57 5.68 -6.00
C ALA A 61 21.99 6.13 -4.59
N ASP A 62 21.02 6.53 -3.76
CA ASP A 62 21.25 6.91 -2.36
C ASP A 62 21.79 5.74 -1.54
N LEU A 63 21.18 4.55 -1.65
CA LEU A 63 21.66 3.35 -0.94
C LEU A 63 23.09 2.97 -1.35
N ARG A 64 23.43 3.00 -2.64
CA ARG A 64 24.80 2.73 -3.12
C ARG A 64 25.81 3.74 -2.57
N ARG A 65 25.41 5.02 -2.50
CA ARG A 65 26.27 6.11 -1.97
C ARG A 65 26.49 5.98 -0.47
N ILE A 66 25.47 5.56 0.28
CA ILE A 66 25.49 5.49 1.75
C ILE A 66 26.05 4.16 2.27
N ALA A 67 25.93 3.07 1.52
CA ALA A 67 26.39 1.75 1.94
C ALA A 67 27.83 1.70 2.51
N PRO A 68 28.83 2.42 1.95
CA PRO A 68 30.18 2.47 2.53
C PRO A 68 30.21 3.04 3.95
N LEU A 69 29.40 4.06 4.27
CA LEU A 69 29.36 4.65 5.61
C LEU A 69 28.84 3.67 6.66
N LEU A 70 27.96 2.75 6.27
CA LEU A 70 27.40 1.75 7.17
C LEU A 70 28.38 0.63 7.52
N ILE A 71 29.50 0.50 6.79
CA ILE A 71 30.54 -0.51 7.09
C ILE A 71 31.18 -0.21 8.45
N ASP A 72 31.51 1.06 8.70
CA ASP A 72 32.21 1.53 9.89
C ASP A 72 31.27 1.83 11.07
N LEU A 73 29.96 1.75 10.85
CA LEU A 73 28.95 1.93 11.89
C LEU A 73 28.47 0.58 12.42
N GLY A 74 28.15 0.55 13.72
CA GLY A 74 27.55 -0.60 14.40
C GLY A 74 26.10 -0.34 14.83
N PRO A 75 25.29 -1.39 15.03
CA PRO A 75 23.87 -1.25 15.42
C PRO A 75 23.68 -0.93 16.90
N ASP A 76 24.74 -0.78 17.70
CA ASP A 76 24.66 -0.58 19.15
C ASP A 76 23.96 0.73 19.56
N ASP A 77 24.14 1.78 18.75
CA ASP A 77 23.49 3.08 18.91
C ASP A 77 22.80 3.50 17.59
N PRO A 78 21.56 3.03 17.35
CA PRO A 78 20.80 3.40 16.17
C PRO A 78 20.58 4.92 16.05
N VAL A 79 20.56 5.66 17.16
CA VAL A 79 20.37 7.11 17.15
C VAL A 79 21.62 7.82 16.61
N ALA A 80 22.81 7.37 16.99
CA ALA A 80 24.06 7.85 16.40
C ALA A 80 24.14 7.53 14.90
N VAL A 81 23.74 6.31 14.50
CA VAL A 81 23.65 5.92 13.08
C VAL A 81 22.71 6.86 12.34
N TRP A 82 21.50 7.08 12.85
CA TRP A 82 20.54 8.01 12.24
C TRP A 82 21.11 9.41 12.06
N ARG A 83 21.79 9.96 13.06
CA ARG A 83 22.41 11.30 12.96
C ARG A 83 23.43 11.35 11.82
N ALA A 84 24.30 10.35 11.72
CA ALA A 84 25.29 10.26 10.64
C ALA A 84 24.61 10.19 9.26
N LEU A 85 23.57 9.34 9.12
CA LEU A 85 22.87 9.16 7.85
C LEU A 85 22.00 10.36 7.45
N SER A 86 21.37 11.02 8.42
CA SER A 86 20.46 12.16 8.18
C SER A 86 21.18 13.37 7.57
N ALA A 87 22.46 13.56 7.91
CA ALA A 87 23.29 14.62 7.31
C ALA A 87 23.55 14.36 5.82
N GLU A 88 23.61 13.09 5.43
CA GLU A 88 23.93 12.63 4.07
C GLU A 88 22.68 12.37 3.20
N LEU A 89 21.49 12.33 3.81
CA LEU A 89 20.20 12.08 3.16
C LEU A 89 19.15 13.17 3.45
N PRO A 90 19.48 14.49 3.37
CA PRO A 90 18.55 15.55 3.76
C PRO A 90 17.28 15.57 2.90
N ASP A 91 17.38 15.14 1.65
CA ASP A 91 16.28 15.13 0.67
C ASP A 91 15.74 13.71 0.40
N SER A 92 16.09 12.72 1.24
CA SER A 92 15.73 11.31 1.03
C SER A 92 15.16 10.67 2.30
N PRO A 93 14.07 11.25 2.88
CA PRO A 93 13.52 10.79 4.15
C PRO A 93 13.10 9.32 4.13
N PHE A 94 12.69 8.79 2.98
CA PHE A 94 12.19 7.42 2.89
C PHE A 94 13.33 6.40 2.90
N VAL A 95 14.46 6.70 2.25
CA VAL A 95 15.68 5.89 2.34
C VAL A 95 16.26 5.96 3.74
N LEU A 96 16.29 7.16 4.33
CA LEU A 96 16.72 7.35 5.72
C LEU A 96 15.85 6.53 6.67
N ALA A 97 14.52 6.55 6.48
CA ALA A 97 13.59 5.78 7.28
C ALA A 97 13.79 4.27 7.16
N ALA A 98 14.03 3.76 5.94
CA ALA A 98 14.29 2.35 5.73
C ALA A 98 15.58 1.90 6.44
N LEU A 99 16.66 2.68 6.33
CA LEU A 99 17.93 2.38 6.99
C LEU A 99 17.81 2.46 8.51
N ASP A 100 17.21 3.51 9.04
CA ASP A 100 17.01 3.69 10.48
C ASP A 100 16.16 2.55 11.06
N THR A 101 15.05 2.22 10.41
CA THR A 101 14.18 1.11 10.82
C THR A 101 14.93 -0.21 10.80
N ALA A 102 15.70 -0.50 9.74
CA ALA A 102 16.48 -1.72 9.63
C ALA A 102 17.57 -1.84 10.72
N VAL A 103 18.22 -0.73 11.08
CA VAL A 103 19.24 -0.71 12.14
C VAL A 103 18.60 -0.91 13.52
N HIS A 104 17.45 -0.29 13.79
CA HIS A 104 16.67 -0.53 15.01
C HIS A 104 16.18 -1.98 15.11
N ASP A 105 15.67 -2.54 14.00
CA ASP A 105 15.25 -3.94 13.92
C ASP A 105 16.43 -4.89 14.17
N LEU A 106 17.58 -4.65 13.52
CA LEU A 106 18.81 -5.42 13.71
C LEU A 106 19.28 -5.38 15.17
N ARG A 107 19.30 -4.20 15.79
CA ARG A 107 19.67 -4.02 17.20
C ARG A 107 18.76 -4.84 18.12
N ALA A 108 17.45 -4.74 17.93
CA ALA A 108 16.47 -5.49 18.72
C ALA A 108 16.64 -7.01 18.54
N ARG A 109 16.95 -7.48 17.33
CA ARG A 109 17.25 -8.90 17.05
C ARG A 109 18.53 -9.37 17.72
N LEU A 110 19.61 -8.60 17.65
CA LEU A 110 20.87 -8.89 18.34
C LEU A 110 20.69 -8.97 19.87
N LEU A 111 19.79 -8.14 20.41
CA LEU A 111 19.41 -8.19 21.82
C LEU A 111 18.42 -9.31 22.16
N GLY A 112 17.85 -9.99 21.16
CA GLY A 112 16.85 -11.05 21.37
C GLY A 112 15.51 -10.55 21.91
N VAL A 113 15.15 -9.28 21.70
CA VAL A 113 13.91 -8.68 22.24
C VAL A 113 13.07 -8.02 21.14
N PRO A 114 11.74 -7.86 21.33
CA PRO A 114 10.91 -7.10 20.42
C PRO A 114 11.34 -5.62 20.32
N LEU A 115 11.06 -4.98 19.20
CA LEU A 115 11.48 -3.60 18.91
C LEU A 115 10.97 -2.60 19.96
N TRP A 116 9.72 -2.74 20.40
CA TRP A 116 9.16 -1.86 21.45
C TRP A 116 9.99 -1.91 22.74
N GLN A 117 10.53 -3.09 23.08
CA GLN A 117 11.34 -3.29 24.26
C GLN A 117 12.75 -2.72 24.07
N ALA A 118 13.35 -2.91 22.89
CA ALA A 118 14.65 -2.33 22.55
C ALA A 118 14.62 -0.78 22.56
N LEU A 119 13.47 -0.18 22.23
CA LEU A 119 13.23 1.26 22.30
C LEU A 119 12.96 1.78 23.72
N GLY A 120 12.89 0.89 24.72
CA GLY A 120 12.52 1.23 26.08
C GLY A 120 11.06 1.72 26.21
N LEU A 121 10.17 1.23 25.35
CA LEU A 121 8.74 1.50 25.43
C LEU A 121 8.04 0.42 26.25
N GLU A 122 6.84 0.74 26.73
CA GLU A 122 5.95 -0.28 27.28
C GLU A 122 5.36 -1.13 26.15
N ARG A 123 5.01 -2.39 26.45
CA ARG A 123 4.32 -3.25 25.49
C ARG A 123 3.00 -2.59 25.09
N PRO A 124 2.77 -2.30 23.79
CA PRO A 124 1.50 -1.74 23.35
C PRO A 124 0.34 -2.69 23.68
N ARG A 125 -0.72 -2.17 24.31
CA ARG A 125 -1.91 -2.93 24.70
C ARG A 125 -3.13 -2.44 23.91
N GLU A 126 -4.01 -3.37 23.56
CA GLU A 126 -5.30 -3.08 22.93
C GLU A 126 -5.26 -2.19 21.69
N LEU A 127 -4.17 -2.29 20.92
CA LEU A 127 -4.01 -1.53 19.69
C LEU A 127 -5.12 -1.85 18.68
N ARG A 128 -5.74 -0.80 18.16
CA ARG A 128 -6.79 -0.88 17.14
C ARG A 128 -6.53 0.13 16.03
N SER A 129 -6.52 -0.35 14.79
CA SER A 129 -6.40 0.48 13.60
C SER A 129 -7.78 0.94 13.12
N SER A 130 -7.86 2.13 12.53
CA SER A 130 -8.93 2.47 11.59
C SER A 130 -8.81 1.65 10.31
N PHE A 131 -9.90 1.51 9.56
CA PHE A 131 -9.88 1.04 8.17
C PHE A 131 -10.14 2.19 7.20
N SER A 132 -9.27 2.37 6.23
CA SER A 132 -9.38 3.42 5.23
C SER A 132 -10.33 3.04 4.10
N ILE A 133 -11.32 3.90 3.87
CA ILE A 133 -12.19 3.87 2.70
C ILE A 133 -11.68 4.92 1.72
N GLY A 134 -10.95 4.44 0.70
CA GLY A 134 -10.40 5.27 -0.37
C GLY A 134 -11.47 5.99 -1.18
N LEU A 135 -11.11 7.15 -1.73
CA LEU A 135 -12.03 8.04 -2.45
C LEU A 135 -12.56 7.36 -3.71
N ASP A 136 -13.87 7.32 -3.88
CA ASP A 136 -14.51 6.68 -5.03
C ASP A 136 -15.95 7.18 -5.18
N GLU A 137 -16.69 6.62 -6.13
CA GLU A 137 -18.15 6.78 -6.16
C GLU A 137 -18.77 6.22 -4.87
N THR A 138 -19.84 6.87 -4.37
CA THR A 138 -20.47 6.54 -3.08
C THR A 138 -20.82 5.07 -2.96
N GLU A 139 -21.39 4.47 -4.01
CA GLU A 139 -21.76 3.04 -4.02
C GLU A 139 -20.55 2.11 -3.82
N VAL A 140 -19.41 2.48 -4.41
CA VAL A 140 -18.14 1.74 -4.31
C VAL A 140 -17.55 1.89 -2.91
N MET A 141 -17.62 3.09 -2.33
CA MET A 141 -17.21 3.33 -0.94
C MET A 141 -18.05 2.51 0.05
N VAL A 142 -19.37 2.44 -0.14
CA VAL A 142 -20.29 1.59 0.64
C VAL A 142 -19.94 0.11 0.47
N HIS A 143 -19.61 -0.32 -0.75
CA HIS A 143 -19.17 -1.69 -0.99
C HIS A 143 -17.91 -2.04 -0.20
N LYS A 144 -16.86 -1.21 -0.29
CA LYS A 144 -15.60 -1.37 0.47
C LYS A 144 -15.85 -1.45 1.98
N LEU A 145 -16.76 -0.62 2.52
CA LEU A 145 -17.16 -0.67 3.93
C LEU A 145 -17.79 -2.03 4.28
N ARG A 146 -18.74 -2.50 3.46
CA ARG A 146 -19.48 -3.75 3.70
C ARG A 146 -18.63 -5.00 3.56
N GLU A 147 -17.56 -4.96 2.77
CA GLU A 147 -16.58 -6.04 2.70
C GLU A 147 -15.74 -6.18 3.98
N ARG A 148 -15.64 -5.10 4.76
CA ARG A 148 -14.88 -5.04 6.02
C ARG A 148 -15.75 -4.54 7.18
N PRO A 149 -16.82 -5.28 7.54
CA PRO A 149 -17.71 -4.86 8.61
C PRO A 149 -17.03 -5.07 9.98
N GLY A 150 -17.42 -4.26 10.97
CA GLY A 150 -17.04 -4.48 12.37
C GLY A 150 -15.70 -3.87 12.81
N TRP A 151 -15.05 -3.09 11.96
CA TRP A 151 -13.86 -2.32 12.36
C TRP A 151 -14.22 -1.26 13.41
N SER A 152 -13.27 -0.99 14.31
CA SER A 152 -13.48 -0.07 15.42
C SER A 152 -13.60 1.39 15.00
N ALA A 153 -13.10 1.76 13.81
CA ALA A 153 -13.24 3.08 13.22
C ALA A 153 -12.98 3.00 11.71
N TYR A 154 -13.52 3.94 10.93
CA TYR A 154 -13.25 4.05 9.50
C TYR A 154 -12.70 5.44 9.15
N LYS A 155 -11.64 5.48 8.34
CA LYS A 155 -11.06 6.71 7.79
C LYS A 155 -11.59 6.96 6.38
N ILE A 156 -12.35 8.03 6.20
CA ILE A 156 -13.05 8.33 4.95
C ILE A 156 -12.25 9.39 4.18
N LYS A 157 -11.81 9.04 2.98
CA LYS A 157 -11.22 10.00 2.04
C LYS A 157 -12.36 10.77 1.35
N LEU A 158 -12.41 12.11 1.48
CA LEU A 158 -13.44 12.93 0.84
C LEU A 158 -12.81 13.92 -0.15
N ALA A 159 -13.46 14.08 -1.30
CA ALA A 159 -13.03 15.07 -2.31
C ALA A 159 -13.41 16.50 -1.89
N ASP A 160 -14.66 16.70 -1.46
CA ASP A 160 -15.19 18.00 -1.04
C ASP A 160 -15.82 17.85 0.35
N PRO A 161 -15.37 18.62 1.36
CA PRO A 161 -15.96 18.55 2.68
C PRO A 161 -17.39 19.09 2.68
N GLY A 162 -17.75 19.95 1.72
CA GLY A 162 -19.07 20.56 1.61
C GLY A 162 -20.18 19.56 1.25
N ASP A 163 -19.83 18.40 0.69
CA ASP A 163 -20.79 17.36 0.32
C ASP A 163 -20.80 16.22 1.34
N LEU A 164 -21.76 16.30 2.26
CA LEU A 164 -21.95 15.28 3.29
C LEU A 164 -22.67 14.01 2.78
N THR A 165 -23.04 13.93 1.50
CA THR A 165 -23.83 12.81 0.95
C THR A 165 -23.12 11.47 1.15
N VAL A 166 -21.82 11.41 0.85
CA VAL A 166 -20.99 10.21 1.07
C VAL A 166 -21.01 9.77 2.55
N VAL A 167 -20.80 10.72 3.47
CA VAL A 167 -20.69 10.40 4.90
C VAL A 167 -22.03 9.94 5.46
N LYS A 168 -23.12 10.59 5.05
CA LYS A 168 -24.51 10.20 5.40
C LYS A 168 -24.81 8.78 4.93
N GLU A 169 -24.47 8.48 3.69
CA GLU A 169 -24.73 7.16 3.13
C GLU A 169 -23.90 6.08 3.84
N LEU A 170 -22.60 6.31 4.07
CA LEU A 170 -21.77 5.36 4.82
C LEU A 170 -22.27 5.14 6.25
N ARG A 171 -22.78 6.19 6.91
CA ARG A 171 -23.36 6.12 8.26
C ARG A 171 -24.59 5.20 8.33
N CYS A 172 -25.34 5.02 7.23
CA CYS A 172 -26.45 4.06 7.18
C CYS A 172 -26.01 2.59 7.37
N HIS A 173 -24.73 2.28 7.18
CA HIS A 173 -24.20 0.90 7.21
C HIS A 173 -23.36 0.59 8.45
N THR A 174 -23.03 1.58 9.29
CA THR A 174 -22.24 1.37 10.52
C THR A 174 -22.41 2.47 11.55
N ASN A 175 -22.29 2.12 12.83
CA ASN A 175 -22.21 3.07 13.96
C ASN A 175 -20.77 3.33 14.42
N ALA A 176 -19.77 2.72 13.78
CA ALA A 176 -18.37 2.95 14.14
C ALA A 176 -17.97 4.42 13.90
N PRO A 177 -17.09 5.01 14.73
CA PRO A 177 -16.56 6.34 14.50
C PRO A 177 -15.93 6.53 13.13
N PHE A 178 -16.06 7.75 12.60
CA PHE A 178 -15.37 8.16 11.38
C PHE A 178 -14.24 9.13 11.67
N SER A 179 -13.14 9.03 10.94
CA SER A 179 -12.26 10.17 10.66
C SER A 179 -12.43 10.56 9.20
N VAL A 180 -12.22 11.83 8.89
CA VAL A 180 -12.23 12.32 7.50
C VAL A 180 -10.87 12.91 7.16
N ASP A 181 -10.38 12.64 5.96
CA ASP A 181 -9.06 13.08 5.51
C ASP A 181 -9.17 13.81 4.18
N GLY A 182 -8.71 15.06 4.17
CA GLY A 182 -8.73 15.91 2.99
C GLY A 182 -7.51 15.80 2.09
N ASN A 183 -6.43 15.16 2.55
CA ASN A 183 -5.14 15.07 1.87
C ASN A 183 -4.75 16.38 1.19
N CYS A 184 -4.81 17.47 1.97
CA CYS A 184 -4.51 18.83 1.57
C CYS A 184 -5.41 19.44 0.47
N GLY A 185 -6.57 18.86 0.17
CA GLY A 185 -7.41 19.22 -0.98
C GLY A 185 -8.54 20.20 -0.70
N TRP A 186 -8.79 20.56 0.56
CA TRP A 186 -9.99 21.31 0.93
C TRP A 186 -9.72 22.81 1.11
N GLU A 187 -10.81 23.56 1.19
CA GLU A 187 -10.81 24.98 1.51
C GLU A 187 -11.59 25.25 2.80
N LEU A 188 -11.11 26.19 3.60
CA LEU A 188 -11.72 26.55 4.89
C LEU A 188 -13.17 27.04 4.73
N SER A 189 -13.45 27.77 3.64
CA SER A 189 -14.77 28.29 3.28
C SER A 189 -15.81 27.18 3.07
N ARG A 190 -15.38 26.00 2.58
CA ARG A 190 -16.24 24.82 2.33
C ARG A 190 -16.40 23.97 3.58
N LEU A 191 -15.36 23.87 4.41
CA LEU A 191 -15.35 23.01 5.60
C LEU A 191 -16.10 23.62 6.80
N LEU A 192 -15.91 24.91 7.09
CA LEU A 192 -16.51 25.54 8.28
C LEU A 192 -18.04 25.37 8.39
N PRO A 193 -18.84 25.55 7.32
CA PRO A 193 -20.29 25.45 7.41
C PRO A 193 -20.81 24.04 7.73
N VAL A 194 -20.02 22.99 7.45
CA VAL A 194 -20.47 21.60 7.57
C VAL A 194 -19.99 20.90 8.86
N LEU A 195 -19.16 21.54 9.67
CA LEU A 195 -18.61 20.97 10.89
C LEU A 195 -19.66 20.37 11.85
N PRO A 196 -20.81 21.04 12.12
CA PRO A 196 -21.85 20.44 12.97
C PRO A 196 -22.41 19.15 12.35
N GLY A 197 -22.62 19.13 11.04
CA GLY A 197 -23.12 17.94 10.33
C GLY A 197 -22.12 16.79 10.35
N LEU A 198 -20.82 17.06 10.20
CA LEU A 198 -19.77 16.04 10.36
C LEU A 198 -19.78 15.46 11.79
N GLN A 199 -19.93 16.31 12.81
CA GLN A 199 -19.97 15.89 14.20
C GLN A 199 -21.21 15.02 14.49
N GLU A 200 -22.39 15.43 14.03
CA GLU A 200 -23.64 14.66 14.13
C GLU A 200 -23.54 13.30 13.45
N LEU A 201 -22.78 13.22 12.35
CA LEU A 201 -22.49 11.98 11.63
C LEU A 201 -21.39 11.14 12.30
N GLY A 202 -20.94 11.47 13.50
CA GLY A 202 -19.98 10.69 14.28
C GLY A 202 -18.55 10.78 13.75
N VAL A 203 -18.20 11.88 13.08
CA VAL A 203 -16.80 12.18 12.73
C VAL A 203 -16.08 12.68 13.98
N GLN A 204 -14.96 12.02 14.30
CA GLN A 204 -14.16 12.27 15.50
C GLN A 204 -12.82 12.96 15.21
N LEU A 205 -12.32 12.90 13.97
CA LEU A 205 -11.06 13.55 13.57
C LEU A 205 -11.18 14.13 12.16
N ILE A 206 -10.56 15.29 11.96
CA ILE A 206 -10.33 15.90 10.64
C ILE A 206 -8.82 15.89 10.37
N GLU A 207 -8.38 15.09 9.41
CA GLU A 207 -6.96 14.93 9.05
C GLU A 207 -6.61 15.77 7.82
N GLN A 208 -5.50 16.53 7.95
CA GLN A 208 -4.88 17.38 6.94
C GLN A 208 -5.86 17.94 5.88
N PRO A 209 -6.78 18.85 6.26
CA PRO A 209 -7.76 19.39 5.33
C PRO A 209 -7.12 20.27 4.26
N PHE A 210 -6.09 21.05 4.62
CA PHE A 210 -5.53 22.11 3.78
C PHE A 210 -4.09 21.80 3.31
N PRO A 211 -3.61 22.47 2.25
CA PRO A 211 -2.20 22.43 1.85
C PRO A 211 -1.25 22.63 3.03
N ARG A 212 -0.10 21.96 3.01
CA ARG A 212 0.91 22.01 4.08
C ARG A 212 1.26 23.44 4.54
N SER A 213 1.26 24.40 3.61
CA SER A 213 1.60 25.80 3.85
C SER A 213 0.46 26.64 4.44
N ALA A 214 -0.77 26.12 4.50
CA ALA A 214 -1.98 26.83 4.93
C ALA A 214 -2.13 26.90 6.46
N TRP A 215 -1.10 27.38 7.14
CA TRP A 215 -1.02 27.47 8.60
C TRP A 215 -2.06 28.42 9.21
N ARG A 216 -2.50 29.44 8.45
CA ARG A 216 -3.53 30.37 8.91
C ARG A 216 -4.89 29.68 8.96
N GLU A 217 -5.24 28.97 7.90
CA GLU A 217 -6.48 28.24 7.76
C GLU A 217 -6.57 27.12 8.79
N ALA A 218 -5.48 26.38 9.00
CA ALA A 218 -5.39 25.34 10.03
C ALA A 218 -5.65 25.91 11.44
N ARG A 219 -5.02 27.04 11.80
CA ARG A 219 -5.29 27.72 13.09
C ARG A 219 -6.74 28.14 13.26
N ILE A 220 -7.33 28.77 12.24
CA ILE A 220 -8.75 29.17 12.29
C ILE A 220 -9.64 27.94 12.46
N LEU A 221 -9.32 26.83 11.78
CA LEU A 221 -10.09 25.60 11.92
C LEU A 221 -9.95 25.01 13.32
N LYS A 222 -8.72 24.91 13.86
CA LYS A 222 -8.47 24.45 15.24
C LYS A 222 -9.30 25.22 16.27
N GLU A 223 -9.35 26.55 16.16
CA GLU A 223 -10.10 27.40 17.08
C GLU A 223 -11.63 27.23 16.98
N ARG A 224 -12.14 26.89 15.80
CA ARG A 224 -13.59 26.88 15.52
C ARG A 224 -14.20 25.49 15.45
N SER A 225 -13.39 24.46 15.26
CA SER A 225 -13.86 23.11 15.02
C SER A 225 -14.25 22.43 16.34
N PRO A 226 -15.45 21.84 16.42
CA PRO A 226 -15.79 20.97 17.54
C PRO A 226 -15.16 19.57 17.41
N ILE A 227 -14.50 19.30 16.28
CA ILE A 227 -13.82 18.04 15.95
C ILE A 227 -12.30 18.31 15.89
N PRO A 228 -11.46 17.54 16.61
CA PRO A 228 -10.01 17.72 16.57
C PRO A 228 -9.41 17.69 15.15
N VAL A 229 -8.47 18.61 14.90
CA VAL A 229 -7.75 18.75 13.62
C VAL A 229 -6.35 18.16 13.73
N ILE A 230 -6.02 17.19 12.87
CA ILE A 230 -4.77 16.43 12.91
C ILE A 230 -3.89 16.78 11.71
N ALA A 231 -2.63 17.15 11.95
CA ALA A 231 -1.64 17.35 10.89
C ALA A 231 -1.10 16.00 10.38
N ASP A 232 -1.07 15.80 9.07
CA ASP A 232 -0.35 14.70 8.40
C ASP A 232 0.79 15.29 7.56
N GLU A 233 0.53 15.78 6.35
CA GLU A 233 1.56 16.36 5.49
C GLU A 233 2.25 17.60 6.11
N SER A 234 1.57 18.33 7.01
CA SER A 234 2.17 19.45 7.74
C SER A 234 3.24 19.05 8.76
N ILE A 235 3.27 17.79 9.22
CA ILE A 235 4.25 17.26 10.15
C ILE A 235 5.13 16.21 9.45
N ALA A 236 6.25 16.66 8.89
CA ALA A 236 7.19 15.81 8.17
C ALA A 236 8.44 15.49 9.00
N SER A 237 8.81 16.36 9.94
CA SER A 237 10.02 16.19 10.76
C SER A 237 9.84 16.81 12.15
N PRO A 238 10.74 16.54 13.10
CA PRO A 238 10.74 17.21 14.40
C PRO A 238 10.83 18.74 14.35
N ARG A 239 11.24 19.33 13.22
CA ARG A 239 11.32 20.79 13.05
C ARG A 239 9.95 21.44 12.83
N ASP A 240 8.97 20.68 12.36
CA ASP A 240 7.62 21.19 12.09
C ASP A 240 6.76 21.25 13.37
N LEU A 241 7.20 20.60 14.46
CA LEU A 241 6.39 20.39 15.67
C LEU A 241 5.90 21.70 16.32
N ASP A 242 6.73 22.75 16.36
CA ASP A 242 6.34 24.05 16.92
C ASP A 242 5.16 24.65 16.16
N ALA A 243 5.28 24.76 14.83
CA ALA A 243 4.19 25.25 13.99
C ALA A 243 2.93 24.36 14.06
N CYS A 244 3.10 23.04 14.15
CA CYS A 244 1.98 22.11 14.32
C CYS A 244 1.30 22.27 15.68
N THR A 245 2.04 22.55 16.75
CA THR A 245 1.46 22.77 18.10
C THR A 245 0.52 23.97 18.08
N ASP A 246 0.89 25.03 17.36
CA ASP A 246 0.07 26.22 17.22
C ASP A 246 -1.16 25.97 16.35
N ALA A 247 -1.02 25.22 15.25
CA ALA A 247 -2.02 25.12 14.19
C ALA A 247 -2.95 23.91 14.22
N PHE A 248 -2.64 22.87 15.00
CA PHE A 248 -3.39 21.60 15.03
C PHE A 248 -3.62 21.12 16.47
N ASP A 249 -4.65 20.29 16.67
CA ASP A 249 -4.93 19.61 17.95
C ASP A 249 -4.09 18.33 18.11
N GLY A 250 -3.59 17.79 17.00
CA GLY A 250 -2.76 16.60 17.00
C GLY A 250 -1.89 16.44 15.76
N ILE A 251 -1.08 15.39 15.78
CA ILE A 251 -0.17 15.03 14.69
C ILE A 251 -0.30 13.55 14.31
N ASN A 252 -0.20 13.26 13.02
CA ASN A 252 -0.08 11.93 12.44
C ASN A 252 1.38 11.67 12.02
N VAL A 253 2.08 10.91 12.85
CA VAL A 253 3.47 10.51 12.64
C VAL A 253 3.52 9.26 11.78
N LYS A 254 4.16 9.37 10.62
CA LYS A 254 4.49 8.22 9.75
C LYS A 254 6.01 8.06 9.74
N PRO A 255 6.59 6.95 10.21
CA PRO A 255 8.04 6.76 10.24
C PRO A 255 8.72 7.03 8.90
N MET A 256 8.09 6.60 7.79
CA MET A 256 8.61 6.84 6.44
C MET A 256 8.76 8.34 6.10
N LYS A 257 7.82 9.20 6.53
CA LYS A 257 7.94 10.66 6.36
C LYS A 257 8.96 11.26 7.32
N ALA A 258 8.94 10.81 8.57
CA ALA A 258 9.76 11.35 9.66
C ALA A 258 11.27 11.10 9.47
N GLY A 259 11.63 10.14 8.62
CA GLY A 259 13.00 9.69 8.46
C GLY A 259 13.37 8.54 9.38
N GLY A 260 12.40 7.77 9.88
CA GLY A 260 12.61 6.54 10.63
C GLY A 260 11.99 6.48 12.03
N ILE A 261 12.28 5.40 12.73
CA ILE A 261 11.92 5.13 14.12
C ILE A 261 12.54 6.16 15.08
N THR A 262 13.82 6.50 14.90
CA THR A 262 14.54 7.49 15.74
C THR A 262 13.77 8.82 15.83
N PRO A 263 13.49 9.52 14.72
CA PRO A 263 12.77 10.79 14.76
C PRO A 263 11.29 10.60 15.16
N SER A 264 10.65 9.47 14.82
CA SER A 264 9.25 9.20 15.21
C SER A 264 9.06 9.08 16.71
N VAL A 265 9.93 8.34 17.42
CA VAL A 265 9.85 8.22 18.89
C VAL A 265 10.03 9.58 19.55
N ALA A 266 11.00 10.38 19.09
CA ALA A 266 11.24 11.73 19.60
C ALA A 266 10.03 12.64 19.34
N LEU A 267 9.43 12.55 18.16
CA LEU A 267 8.29 13.37 17.77
C LEU A 267 7.04 13.06 18.60
N LEU A 268 6.70 11.77 18.75
CA LEU A 268 5.55 11.33 19.53
C LEU A 268 5.68 11.72 21.01
N ARG A 269 6.85 11.50 21.63
CA ARG A 269 7.09 11.90 23.02
C ARG A 269 6.90 13.40 23.22
N ARG A 270 7.52 14.23 22.37
CA ARG A 270 7.43 15.69 22.46
C ARG A 270 6.03 16.22 22.15
N ALA A 271 5.28 15.57 21.27
CA ALA A 271 3.89 15.92 21.01
C ALA A 271 3.00 15.67 22.24
N ARG A 272 3.17 14.52 22.92
CA ARG A 272 2.46 14.22 24.18
C ARG A 272 2.82 15.19 25.30
N GLU A 273 4.09 15.56 25.43
CA GLU A 273 4.54 16.59 26.38
C GLU A 273 3.86 17.96 26.15
N ARG A 274 3.44 18.24 24.92
CA ARG A 274 2.70 19.45 24.53
C ARG A 274 1.18 19.31 24.57
N GLY A 275 0.68 18.15 25.01
CA GLY A 275 -0.76 17.86 25.06
C GLY A 275 -1.41 17.66 23.69
N LEU A 276 -0.64 17.38 22.64
CA LEU A 276 -1.18 17.07 21.32
C LEU A 276 -1.72 15.65 21.28
N ILE A 277 -2.81 15.45 20.54
CA ILE A 277 -3.29 14.12 20.16
C ILE A 277 -2.23 13.48 19.26
N THR A 278 -1.86 12.24 19.57
CA THR A 278 -0.87 11.48 18.83
C THR A 278 -1.51 10.40 17.98
N MET A 279 -1.24 10.43 16.69
CA MET A 279 -1.66 9.42 15.73
C MET A 279 -0.44 8.80 15.07
N LEU A 280 -0.50 7.50 14.81
CA LEU A 280 0.49 6.76 14.02
C LEU A 280 -0.17 6.27 12.74
N GLY A 281 0.36 6.70 11.62
CA GLY A 281 -0.08 6.29 10.30
C GLY A 281 1.02 5.57 9.54
N CYS A 282 0.66 5.04 8.37
CA CYS A 282 1.62 4.54 7.39
C CYS A 282 1.45 5.23 6.04
N MET A 283 2.50 5.16 5.22
CA MET A 283 2.36 5.30 3.77
C MET A 283 1.74 4.00 3.23
N PRO A 284 1.45 3.89 1.91
CA PRO A 284 1.19 2.59 1.30
C PRO A 284 2.44 1.71 1.46
N GLU A 285 2.42 0.86 2.48
CA GLU A 285 3.56 0.07 2.97
C GLU A 285 3.16 -1.39 3.13
N SER A 286 4.17 -2.26 3.10
CA SER A 286 4.04 -3.68 3.39
C SER A 286 4.13 -3.96 4.88
N ALA A 287 4.03 -5.23 5.26
CA ALA A 287 4.26 -5.67 6.63
C ALA A 287 5.68 -5.32 7.13
N ALA A 288 6.66 -5.07 6.24
CA ALA A 288 8.00 -4.65 6.66
C ALA A 288 7.95 -3.29 7.37
N GLY A 289 7.39 -2.25 6.72
CA GLY A 289 7.24 -0.92 7.33
C GLY A 289 6.19 -0.88 8.43
N VAL A 290 5.00 -1.43 8.17
CA VAL A 290 3.85 -1.29 9.08
C VAL A 290 4.10 -2.02 10.41
N SER A 291 4.84 -3.13 10.43
CA SER A 291 5.15 -3.83 11.69
C SER A 291 5.99 -2.95 12.60
N ALA A 292 7.05 -2.33 12.06
CA ALA A 292 7.88 -1.42 12.83
C ALA A 292 7.09 -0.21 13.36
N THR A 293 6.19 0.35 12.54
CA THR A 293 5.26 1.42 12.97
C THR A 293 4.38 0.98 14.15
N ALA A 294 3.78 -0.21 14.09
CA ALA A 294 2.89 -0.71 15.13
C ALA A 294 3.59 -0.94 16.48
N HIS A 295 4.90 -1.20 16.48
CA HIS A 295 5.71 -1.26 17.72
C HIS A 295 5.79 0.08 18.47
N LEU A 296 5.51 1.21 17.80
CA LEU A 296 5.42 2.53 18.43
C LEU A 296 4.05 2.81 19.05
N GLY A 297 3.08 1.89 18.90
CA GLY A 297 1.67 2.11 19.24
C GLY A 297 1.41 2.52 20.69
N GLY A 298 2.30 2.19 21.63
CA GLY A 298 2.19 2.65 23.03
C GLY A 298 2.37 4.17 23.21
N LEU A 299 2.78 4.89 22.16
CA LEU A 299 2.95 6.34 22.14
C LEU A 299 1.84 7.07 21.35
N ALA A 300 0.81 6.36 20.87
CA ALA A 300 -0.25 6.93 20.04
C ALA A 300 -1.63 6.69 20.65
N ASP A 301 -2.49 7.69 20.50
CA ASP A 301 -3.91 7.64 20.88
C ASP A 301 -4.76 7.05 19.74
N HIS A 302 -4.31 7.20 18.48
CA HIS A 302 -4.96 6.64 17.28
C HIS A 302 -3.96 5.91 16.37
N LEU A 303 -4.40 4.82 15.73
CA LEU A 303 -3.62 4.08 14.72
C LEU A 303 -4.35 4.01 13.38
N ASP A 304 -3.58 4.22 12.31
CA ASP A 304 -3.97 4.06 10.90
C ASP A 304 -2.89 3.22 10.20
N VAL A 305 -2.90 1.92 10.50
CA VAL A 305 -1.89 0.92 10.09
C VAL A 305 -2.53 -0.22 9.28
N ASP A 306 -3.59 0.10 8.55
CA ASP A 306 -4.43 -0.82 7.80
C ASP A 306 -3.87 -1.25 6.45
N ALA A 307 -2.76 -0.63 6.01
CA ALA A 307 -2.14 -0.92 4.71
C ALA A 307 -1.95 -2.44 4.49
N VAL A 308 -1.56 -3.21 5.52
CA VAL A 308 -1.39 -4.66 5.40
C VAL A 308 -2.67 -5.43 5.06
N ASP A 309 -3.85 -4.93 5.41
CA ASP A 309 -5.14 -5.53 5.06
C ASP A 309 -5.69 -5.01 3.72
N LEU A 310 -5.31 -3.78 3.33
CA LEU A 310 -5.56 -3.23 2.00
C LEU A 310 -4.75 -3.96 0.91
N LEU A 311 -3.60 -4.53 1.27
CA LEU A 311 -2.74 -5.26 0.35
C LEU A 311 -3.33 -6.60 -0.09
N ALA A 312 -3.16 -6.82 -1.39
CA ALA A 312 -3.43 -8.05 -2.09
C ALA A 312 -2.49 -9.20 -1.68
N VAL A 313 -1.20 -8.86 -1.65
CA VAL A 313 -0.05 -9.71 -1.38
C VAL A 313 0.88 -8.88 -0.53
N ASN A 314 1.35 -9.47 0.56
CA ASN A 314 2.29 -8.83 1.45
C ASN A 314 3.71 -9.33 1.16
N THR A 315 4.74 -8.59 1.58
CA THR A 315 6.16 -8.93 1.39
C THR A 315 6.65 -9.99 2.37
N GLY A 316 5.90 -10.24 3.45
CA GLY A 316 6.28 -11.20 4.47
C GLY A 316 5.25 -11.27 5.59
N HIS A 317 5.66 -11.86 6.71
CA HIS A 317 4.86 -11.99 7.91
C HIS A 317 5.28 -10.98 8.96
N GLY A 318 4.34 -10.24 9.53
CA GLY A 318 4.62 -9.20 10.52
C GLY A 318 3.46 -9.08 11.49
N LEU A 319 3.04 -7.85 11.77
CA LEU A 319 1.77 -7.61 12.47
C LEU A 319 0.61 -8.33 11.75
N THR A 320 -0.45 -8.61 12.51
CA THR A 320 -1.73 -9.05 11.96
C THR A 320 -2.86 -8.15 12.43
N LEU A 321 -3.87 -7.99 11.57
CA LEU A 321 -5.12 -7.31 11.87
C LEU A 321 -6.26 -8.33 11.85
N ASP A 322 -7.13 -8.31 12.85
CA ASP A 322 -8.39 -9.05 12.82
C ASP A 322 -9.50 -8.25 12.11
N GLY A 323 -10.68 -8.87 11.95
CA GLY A 323 -11.84 -8.22 11.30
C GLY A 323 -12.40 -7.00 12.05
N ALA A 324 -11.93 -6.71 13.26
CA ALA A 324 -12.28 -5.54 14.05
C ALA A 324 -11.13 -4.52 14.13
N GLY A 325 -10.07 -4.70 13.34
CA GLY A 325 -8.90 -3.82 13.31
C GLY A 325 -7.96 -4.00 14.50
N ARG A 326 -8.11 -5.04 15.33
CA ARG A 326 -7.19 -5.29 16.44
C ARG A 326 -5.81 -5.66 15.89
N VAL A 327 -4.80 -4.92 16.31
CA VAL A 327 -3.40 -5.17 15.96
C VAL A 327 -2.82 -6.21 16.92
N THR A 328 -2.24 -7.27 16.36
CA THR A 328 -1.41 -8.22 17.12
C THR A 328 0.03 -8.14 16.62
N LEU A 329 0.95 -7.84 17.54
CA LEU A 329 2.39 -7.84 17.28
C LEU A 329 2.95 -9.26 17.51
N PRO A 330 3.83 -9.77 16.63
CA PRO A 330 4.56 -11.00 16.89
C PRO A 330 5.44 -10.90 18.15
N ASP A 331 5.56 -11.98 18.92
CA ASP A 331 6.40 -12.02 20.13
C ASP A 331 7.91 -12.24 19.83
N ARG A 332 8.30 -12.27 18.55
CA ARG A 332 9.69 -12.53 18.12
C ARG A 332 10.56 -11.26 18.18
N PRO A 333 11.90 -11.40 18.25
CA PRO A 333 12.80 -10.25 18.29
C PRO A 333 12.67 -9.32 17.09
N GLY A 334 13.05 -8.05 17.28
CA GLY A 334 12.93 -7.04 16.23
C GLY A 334 11.51 -6.48 16.09
N SER A 335 11.21 -5.92 14.92
CA SER A 335 9.88 -5.48 14.48
C SER A 335 8.89 -6.64 14.34
N GLY A 336 9.35 -7.87 14.57
CA GLY A 336 8.57 -9.05 14.28
C GLY A 336 8.37 -9.26 12.79
N TYR A 337 9.04 -8.57 11.87
CA TYR A 337 8.91 -8.86 10.46
C TYR A 337 9.73 -10.11 10.07
N LEU A 338 9.17 -11.00 9.25
CA LEU A 338 9.88 -12.09 8.60
C LEU A 338 9.65 -11.97 7.10
N PRO A 339 10.72 -11.80 6.31
CA PRO A 339 10.59 -11.74 4.86
C PRO A 339 10.00 -13.06 4.34
N ASP A 340 9.06 -12.99 3.39
CA ASP A 340 8.69 -14.16 2.60
C ASP A 340 9.59 -14.20 1.37
N PRO A 341 10.57 -15.12 1.27
CA PRO A 341 11.52 -15.16 0.16
C PRO A 341 10.85 -15.24 -1.21
N ALA A 342 9.63 -15.78 -1.26
CA ALA A 342 8.80 -15.69 -2.45
C ALA A 342 8.47 -14.23 -2.77
N ALA A 343 7.88 -13.47 -1.84
CA ALA A 343 7.39 -12.11 -2.06
C ALA A 343 8.49 -11.04 -2.26
N HIS A 344 9.74 -11.29 -1.86
CA HIS A 344 10.87 -10.34 -1.96
C HIS A 344 11.53 -10.18 -3.33
N GLY A 345 10.98 -10.79 -4.38
CA GLY A 345 11.64 -10.79 -5.69
C GLY A 345 10.74 -10.45 -6.87
N TRP A 346 9.43 -10.26 -6.69
CA TRP A 346 8.51 -10.09 -7.81
C TRP A 346 8.37 -8.62 -8.20
N HIS A 347 8.92 -8.28 -9.35
CA HIS A 347 8.60 -7.02 -10.02
C HIS A 347 7.73 -7.30 -11.24
N VAL A 348 6.53 -6.71 -11.32
CA VAL A 348 5.75 -6.70 -12.57
C VAL A 348 6.07 -5.45 -13.36
N ARG A 349 6.49 -5.59 -14.62
CA ARG A 349 6.71 -4.46 -15.52
C ARG A 349 6.02 -4.66 -16.87
N PRO A 350 5.71 -3.57 -17.59
CA PRO A 350 5.38 -3.64 -19.01
C PRO A 350 6.53 -4.24 -19.81
N VAL A 351 6.22 -5.11 -20.75
CA VAL A 351 7.20 -5.76 -21.64
C VAL A 351 6.70 -5.77 -23.08
N SER A 352 7.54 -6.20 -24.01
CA SER A 352 7.13 -6.38 -25.41
C SER A 352 6.36 -7.69 -25.60
N ALA A 353 5.65 -7.81 -26.74
CA ALA A 353 5.06 -9.07 -27.16
C ALA A 353 6.11 -10.19 -27.34
N ALA A 354 7.35 -9.84 -27.66
CA ALA A 354 8.44 -10.81 -27.80
C ALA A 354 8.80 -11.45 -26.45
N ASP A 355 8.79 -10.66 -25.37
CA ASP A 355 9.18 -11.10 -24.03
C ASP A 355 8.18 -12.09 -23.41
N VAL A 356 6.91 -12.04 -23.82
CA VAL A 356 5.88 -12.93 -23.25
C VAL A 356 5.85 -14.32 -23.90
N ARG A 357 6.32 -14.43 -25.15
CA ARG A 357 6.21 -15.66 -25.96
C ARG A 357 6.93 -16.86 -25.34
N PRO A 358 8.17 -16.76 -24.79
CA PRO A 358 8.86 -17.91 -24.22
C PRO A 358 8.10 -18.58 -23.06
N ILE A 359 7.51 -17.78 -22.16
CA ILE A 359 6.76 -18.32 -21.02
C ILE A 359 5.39 -18.86 -21.46
N ARG A 360 4.70 -18.18 -22.40
CA ARG A 360 3.48 -18.72 -23.01
C ARG A 360 3.76 -20.08 -23.66
N HIS A 361 4.89 -20.22 -24.35
CA HIS A 361 5.26 -21.48 -24.99
C HIS A 361 5.48 -22.60 -23.98
N THR A 362 6.34 -22.33 -22.99
CA THR A 362 6.67 -23.26 -21.92
C THR A 362 5.44 -23.74 -21.15
N VAL A 363 4.50 -22.84 -20.85
CA VAL A 363 3.39 -23.13 -19.92
C VAL A 363 2.06 -23.41 -20.62
N LEU A 364 1.76 -22.67 -21.69
CA LEU A 364 0.46 -22.73 -22.38
C LEU A 364 0.51 -23.58 -23.65
N ARG A 365 1.68 -23.84 -24.22
CA ARG A 365 1.83 -24.58 -25.48
C ARG A 365 2.95 -25.65 -25.40
N PRO A 366 2.99 -26.47 -24.34
CA PRO A 366 4.03 -27.49 -24.21
C PRO A 366 3.98 -28.45 -25.41
N GLY A 367 5.11 -28.64 -26.08
CA GLY A 367 5.25 -29.53 -27.24
C GLY A 367 4.64 -29.02 -28.55
N GLN A 368 4.09 -27.81 -28.60
CA GLN A 368 3.59 -27.19 -29.85
C GLN A 368 4.66 -26.27 -30.47
N PRO A 369 4.55 -25.87 -31.76
CA PRO A 369 5.47 -24.91 -32.37
C PRO A 369 5.44 -23.53 -31.68
N PRO A 370 6.57 -22.82 -31.50
CA PRO A 370 6.62 -21.50 -30.85
C PRO A 370 5.70 -20.43 -31.46
N GLU A 371 5.42 -20.54 -32.75
CA GLU A 371 4.55 -19.62 -33.51
C GLU A 371 3.12 -19.60 -32.96
N THR A 372 2.69 -20.70 -32.32
CA THR A 372 1.37 -20.81 -31.66
C THR A 372 1.19 -19.88 -30.45
N CYS A 373 2.26 -19.20 -30.03
CA CYS A 373 2.27 -18.24 -28.92
C CYS A 373 2.19 -16.77 -29.37
N ALA A 374 2.27 -16.51 -30.68
CA ALA A 374 2.01 -15.19 -31.25
C ALA A 374 0.51 -15.04 -31.50
N TYR A 375 -0.13 -14.11 -30.80
CA TYR A 375 -1.56 -13.83 -30.99
C TYR A 375 -1.71 -12.60 -31.91
N PRO A 376 -2.67 -12.60 -32.85
CA PRO A 376 -2.92 -11.43 -33.70
C PRO A 376 -3.09 -10.12 -32.91
N GLU A 377 -3.76 -10.22 -31.75
CA GLU A 377 -4.08 -9.10 -30.88
C GLU A 377 -2.83 -8.52 -30.19
N ASP A 378 -1.71 -9.25 -30.16
CA ASP A 378 -0.44 -8.74 -29.60
C ASP A 378 0.06 -7.49 -30.36
N ALA A 379 -0.38 -7.29 -31.61
CA ALA A 379 -0.03 -6.12 -32.42
C ALA A 379 -1.10 -5.00 -32.40
N HIS A 380 -2.22 -5.21 -31.71
CA HIS A 380 -3.28 -4.20 -31.67
C HIS A 380 -2.84 -2.94 -30.91
N VAL A 381 -3.28 -1.77 -31.39
CA VAL A 381 -3.04 -0.50 -30.72
C VAL A 381 -3.72 -0.52 -29.35
N GLY A 382 -2.97 -0.17 -28.32
CA GLY A 382 -3.46 -0.17 -26.93
C GLY A 382 -3.29 -1.50 -26.20
N THR A 383 -2.83 -2.57 -26.87
CA THR A 383 -2.44 -3.82 -26.20
C THR A 383 -1.29 -3.59 -25.24
N ARG A 384 -1.38 -4.21 -24.06
CA ARG A 384 -0.34 -4.16 -23.03
C ARG A 384 0.09 -5.55 -22.63
N HIS A 385 1.40 -5.75 -22.53
CA HIS A 385 1.99 -7.00 -22.04
C HIS A 385 2.73 -6.75 -20.74
N PHE A 386 2.65 -7.71 -19.83
CA PHE A 386 3.27 -7.61 -18.52
C PHE A 386 4.08 -8.87 -18.25
N ALA A 387 5.21 -8.70 -17.57
CA ALA A 387 5.97 -9.81 -17.03
C ALA A 387 6.26 -9.59 -15.55
N THR A 388 6.10 -10.64 -14.76
CA THR A 388 6.70 -10.74 -13.43
C THR A 388 8.14 -11.18 -13.60
N LEU A 389 9.06 -10.53 -12.89
CA LEU A 389 10.48 -10.82 -12.91
C LEU A 389 10.93 -11.33 -11.55
N VAL A 390 11.95 -12.19 -11.55
CA VAL A 390 12.78 -12.54 -10.37
C VAL A 390 14.22 -12.34 -10.77
N ALA A 391 14.95 -11.52 -10.01
CA ALA A 391 16.35 -11.17 -10.31
C ALA A 391 16.55 -10.77 -11.79
N GLY A 392 15.60 -10.01 -12.36
CA GLY A 392 15.61 -9.57 -13.76
C GLY A 392 15.14 -10.60 -14.80
N ARG A 393 14.90 -11.87 -14.42
CA ARG A 393 14.40 -12.91 -15.33
C ARG A 393 12.86 -12.96 -15.33
N PRO A 394 12.19 -12.92 -16.48
CA PRO A 394 10.75 -13.17 -16.56
C PRO A 394 10.38 -14.58 -16.06
N VAL A 395 9.38 -14.65 -15.19
CA VAL A 395 8.86 -15.91 -14.60
C VAL A 395 7.34 -16.05 -14.69
N GLY A 396 6.64 -14.98 -15.04
CA GLY A 396 5.21 -14.98 -15.32
C GLY A 396 4.88 -13.89 -16.33
N VAL A 397 3.89 -14.13 -17.18
CA VAL A 397 3.50 -13.21 -18.27
C VAL A 397 1.99 -13.12 -18.39
N ALA A 398 1.49 -11.98 -18.82
CA ALA A 398 0.07 -11.73 -19.07
C ALA A 398 -0.10 -10.66 -20.14
N SER A 399 -1.25 -10.63 -20.80
CA SER A 399 -1.53 -9.65 -21.83
C SER A 399 -2.98 -9.18 -21.75
N LEU A 400 -3.16 -7.90 -22.03
CA LEU A 400 -4.40 -7.18 -21.81
C LEU A 400 -4.76 -6.42 -23.10
N TYR A 401 -5.98 -6.66 -23.58
CA TYR A 401 -6.51 -6.15 -24.84
C TYR A 401 -7.81 -5.39 -24.57
N HIS A 402 -8.03 -4.28 -25.27
CA HIS A 402 -9.35 -3.64 -25.29
C HIS A 402 -10.25 -4.45 -26.21
N GLU A 403 -11.22 -5.15 -25.63
CA GLU A 403 -12.09 -6.10 -26.32
C GLU A 403 -13.28 -6.40 -25.41
N ASP A 404 -14.49 -6.07 -25.86
CA ASP A 404 -15.71 -6.41 -25.13
C ASP A 404 -15.92 -7.94 -25.10
N PRO A 405 -16.58 -8.47 -24.05
CA PRO A 405 -17.06 -9.85 -24.05
C PRO A 405 -17.88 -10.17 -25.32
N PRO A 406 -17.80 -11.40 -25.84
CA PRO A 406 -18.66 -11.81 -26.95
C PRO A 406 -20.14 -11.73 -26.53
N GLU A 407 -21.03 -11.44 -27.48
CA GLU A 407 -22.48 -11.27 -27.23
C GLU A 407 -23.13 -12.48 -26.53
N THR A 408 -22.56 -13.67 -26.71
CA THR A 408 -23.00 -14.91 -26.06
C THR A 408 -22.73 -14.93 -24.55
N HIS A 409 -21.91 -14.02 -24.03
CA HIS A 409 -21.50 -13.92 -22.63
C HIS A 409 -21.69 -12.49 -22.13
N ALA A 410 -22.95 -12.11 -21.91
CA ALA A 410 -23.30 -10.80 -21.36
C ALA A 410 -22.84 -10.66 -19.91
N VAL A 411 -21.88 -9.77 -19.66
CA VAL A 411 -21.42 -9.43 -18.31
C VAL A 411 -22.42 -8.45 -17.67
N PRO A 412 -23.05 -8.80 -16.53
CA PRO A 412 -24.03 -7.92 -15.89
C PRO A 412 -23.46 -6.54 -15.56
N GLY A 413 -24.18 -5.48 -15.97
CA GLY A 413 -23.82 -4.09 -15.70
C GLY A 413 -22.68 -3.51 -16.56
N LEU A 414 -22.12 -4.26 -17.50
CA LEU A 414 -21.06 -3.76 -18.37
C LEU A 414 -21.62 -2.87 -19.48
N LEU A 415 -21.15 -1.62 -19.55
CA LEU A 415 -21.43 -0.73 -20.67
C LEU A 415 -20.59 -1.12 -21.90
N PRO A 416 -21.14 -1.02 -23.13
CA PRO A 416 -20.39 -1.24 -24.36
C PRO A 416 -19.11 -0.39 -24.44
N GLY A 417 -18.04 -0.96 -24.97
CA GLY A 417 -16.73 -0.35 -25.11
C GLY A 417 -15.91 -0.28 -23.81
N ARG A 418 -16.41 -0.83 -22.69
CA ARG A 418 -15.70 -0.83 -21.41
C ARG A 418 -15.15 -2.21 -21.03
N GLY A 419 -15.27 -3.22 -21.88
CA GLY A 419 -14.69 -4.54 -21.67
C GLY A 419 -13.23 -4.62 -22.08
N TRP A 420 -12.48 -5.42 -21.32
CA TRP A 420 -11.10 -5.74 -21.60
C TRP A 420 -10.87 -7.24 -21.50
N ARG A 421 -10.03 -7.79 -22.37
CA ARG A 421 -9.70 -9.21 -22.36
C ARG A 421 -8.34 -9.45 -21.74
N LEU A 422 -8.26 -10.35 -20.77
CA LEU A 422 -7.02 -10.94 -20.28
C LEU A 422 -6.72 -12.20 -21.08
N ARG A 423 -5.52 -12.30 -21.65
CA ARG A 423 -5.06 -13.49 -22.40
C ARG A 423 -3.61 -13.81 -22.13
N GLY A 424 -3.23 -15.05 -22.43
CA GLY A 424 -1.83 -15.49 -22.41
C GLY A 424 -1.20 -15.44 -21.03
N MET A 425 -2.03 -15.48 -19.97
CA MET A 425 -1.53 -15.45 -18.60
C MET A 425 -0.89 -16.80 -18.24
N ALA A 426 0.35 -16.75 -17.78
CA ALA A 426 1.12 -17.94 -17.42
C ALA A 426 2.16 -17.64 -16.33
N THR A 427 2.47 -18.63 -15.50
CA THR A 427 3.59 -18.61 -14.56
C THR A 427 4.37 -19.92 -14.67
N LEU A 428 5.70 -19.82 -14.65
CA LEU A 428 6.60 -20.96 -14.62
C LEU A 428 6.31 -21.81 -13.37
N GLU A 429 6.50 -23.12 -13.48
CA GLU A 429 6.15 -24.07 -12.42
C GLU A 429 6.88 -23.80 -11.10
N GLU A 430 8.16 -23.47 -11.19
CA GLU A 430 9.05 -23.15 -10.07
C GLU A 430 8.59 -21.94 -9.22
N VAL A 431 7.68 -21.11 -9.73
CA VAL A 431 7.16 -19.91 -9.06
C VAL A 431 5.65 -20.00 -8.78
N ARG A 432 5.05 -21.19 -8.88
CA ARG A 432 3.62 -21.36 -8.53
C ARG A 432 3.46 -21.41 -7.01
N GLY A 433 2.40 -20.79 -6.51
CA GLY A 433 2.11 -20.71 -5.08
C GLY A 433 2.90 -19.64 -4.31
N THR A 434 3.86 -18.97 -4.96
CA THR A 434 4.73 -17.94 -4.36
C THR A 434 4.12 -16.53 -4.39
N GLY A 435 2.91 -16.37 -4.92
CA GLY A 435 2.26 -15.08 -5.14
C GLY A 435 2.60 -14.40 -6.48
N ALA A 436 3.59 -14.88 -7.24
CA ALA A 436 3.98 -14.28 -8.54
C ALA A 436 2.81 -14.06 -9.50
N GLY A 437 1.97 -15.09 -9.70
CA GLY A 437 0.78 -15.00 -10.55
C GLY A 437 -0.30 -14.07 -10.01
N THR A 438 -0.46 -14.01 -8.68
CA THR A 438 -1.40 -13.09 -8.02
C THR A 438 -0.99 -11.64 -8.27
N THR A 439 0.29 -11.32 -8.06
CA THR A 439 0.86 -9.98 -8.31
C THR A 439 0.69 -9.58 -9.77
N LEU A 440 0.98 -10.51 -10.69
CA LEU A 440 0.80 -10.28 -12.12
C LEU A 440 -0.64 -9.97 -12.51
N LEU A 441 -1.59 -10.82 -12.10
CA LEU A 441 -3.00 -10.65 -12.45
C LEU A 441 -3.52 -9.33 -11.95
N ARG A 442 -3.26 -9.00 -10.68
CA ARG A 442 -3.78 -7.78 -10.10
C ARG A 442 -3.18 -6.54 -10.75
N THR A 443 -1.87 -6.51 -11.03
CA THR A 443 -1.26 -5.42 -11.83
C THR A 443 -1.95 -5.25 -13.19
N VAL A 444 -2.30 -6.35 -13.86
CA VAL A 444 -3.02 -6.32 -15.14
C VAL A 444 -4.44 -5.76 -14.96
N LEU A 445 -5.19 -6.25 -13.97
CA LEU A 445 -6.55 -5.76 -13.67
C LEU A 445 -6.53 -4.26 -13.38
N THR A 446 -5.59 -3.80 -12.57
CA THR A 446 -5.53 -2.37 -12.24
C THR A 446 -5.17 -1.51 -13.45
N ASN A 447 -4.30 -2.00 -14.33
CA ASN A 447 -4.02 -1.32 -15.60
C ASN A 447 -5.27 -1.24 -16.50
N ALA A 448 -6.15 -2.24 -16.46
CA ALA A 448 -7.43 -2.21 -17.16
C ALA A 448 -8.35 -1.14 -16.57
N VAL A 449 -8.51 -1.10 -15.24
CA VAL A 449 -9.34 -0.09 -14.55
C VAL A 449 -8.86 1.33 -14.86
N LEU A 450 -7.55 1.57 -14.77
CA LEU A 450 -6.97 2.88 -15.12
C LEU A 450 -7.17 3.25 -16.59
N ALA A 451 -7.34 2.26 -17.47
CA ALA A 451 -7.69 2.47 -18.87
C ALA A 451 -9.21 2.53 -19.11
N GLY A 452 -10.01 2.67 -18.05
CA GLY A 452 -11.46 2.84 -18.13
C GLY A 452 -12.26 1.54 -18.22
N ALA A 453 -11.67 0.38 -17.90
CA ALA A 453 -12.40 -0.89 -17.88
C ALA A 453 -13.58 -0.87 -16.90
N GLY A 454 -14.74 -1.34 -17.34
CA GLY A 454 -15.87 -1.73 -16.50
C GLY A 454 -15.83 -3.23 -16.15
N ALA A 455 -15.18 -4.05 -16.97
CA ALA A 455 -14.92 -5.45 -16.68
C ALA A 455 -13.69 -5.97 -17.41
N VAL A 456 -13.05 -6.99 -16.84
CA VAL A 456 -12.01 -7.80 -17.47
C VAL A 456 -12.52 -9.23 -17.62
N TRP A 457 -12.43 -9.81 -18.81
CA TRP A 457 -12.85 -11.19 -19.08
C TRP A 457 -11.72 -12.05 -19.63
N CYS A 458 -11.83 -13.37 -19.46
CA CYS A 458 -10.91 -14.33 -20.04
C CYS A 458 -11.55 -15.69 -20.27
N ASN A 459 -10.97 -16.48 -21.18
CA ASN A 459 -11.21 -17.90 -21.27
C ASN A 459 -10.12 -18.59 -20.45
N ALA A 460 -10.44 -18.97 -19.22
CA ALA A 460 -9.50 -19.63 -18.33
C ALA A 460 -9.55 -21.13 -18.56
N ARG A 461 -8.40 -21.82 -18.54
CA ARG A 461 -8.39 -23.29 -18.42
C ARG A 461 -9.16 -23.69 -17.18
N THR A 462 -9.95 -24.75 -17.24
CA THR A 462 -10.72 -25.21 -16.07
C THR A 462 -9.82 -25.46 -14.86
N SER A 463 -8.62 -26.02 -15.10
CA SER A 463 -7.60 -26.23 -14.05
C SER A 463 -7.08 -24.95 -13.39
N ALA A 464 -7.22 -23.80 -14.04
CA ALA A 464 -6.83 -22.49 -13.51
C ALA A 464 -8.02 -21.69 -12.93
N ALA A 465 -9.26 -22.14 -13.13
CA ALA A 465 -10.45 -21.37 -12.73
C ALA A 465 -10.45 -21.06 -11.23
N GLY A 466 -10.05 -22.01 -10.38
CA GLY A 466 -9.96 -21.81 -8.93
C GLY A 466 -8.99 -20.69 -8.52
N PHE A 467 -7.93 -20.45 -9.29
CA PHE A 467 -7.04 -19.30 -9.06
C PHE A 467 -7.77 -17.99 -9.34
N TYR A 468 -8.45 -17.86 -10.48
CA TYR A 468 -9.20 -16.66 -10.84
C TYR A 468 -10.36 -16.37 -9.88
N VAL A 469 -11.09 -17.40 -9.43
CA VAL A 469 -12.17 -17.24 -8.43
C VAL A 469 -11.65 -16.63 -7.13
N LYS A 470 -10.49 -17.08 -6.64
CA LYS A 470 -9.84 -16.49 -5.45
C LYS A 470 -9.44 -15.03 -5.64
N GLN A 471 -9.33 -14.57 -6.89
CA GLN A 471 -9.00 -13.19 -7.26
C GLN A 471 -10.26 -12.38 -7.63
N GLY A 472 -11.46 -12.91 -7.38
CA GLY A 472 -12.73 -12.22 -7.56
C GLY A 472 -13.38 -12.40 -8.93
N PHE A 473 -12.82 -13.23 -9.81
CA PHE A 473 -13.51 -13.58 -11.07
C PHE A 473 -14.69 -14.50 -10.81
N ARG A 474 -15.73 -14.38 -11.64
CA ARG A 474 -16.91 -15.25 -11.65
C ARG A 474 -16.94 -16.04 -12.94
N ILE A 475 -17.34 -17.30 -12.85
CA ILE A 475 -17.59 -18.17 -14.00
C ILE A 475 -18.96 -17.79 -14.59
N LEU A 476 -19.05 -17.68 -15.91
CA LEU A 476 -20.30 -17.43 -16.62
C LEU A 476 -20.43 -18.42 -17.78
N GLY A 477 -21.45 -19.27 -17.72
CA GLY A 477 -21.70 -20.34 -18.70
C GLY A 477 -21.03 -21.68 -18.35
N PRO A 478 -21.31 -22.73 -19.16
CA PRO A 478 -20.74 -24.06 -18.99
C PRO A 478 -19.27 -24.13 -19.43
N GLU A 479 -18.59 -25.21 -19.03
CA GLU A 479 -17.28 -25.57 -19.59
C GLU A 479 -17.39 -25.85 -21.09
N PHE A 480 -16.37 -25.44 -21.85
CA PHE A 480 -16.23 -25.72 -23.28
C PHE A 480 -14.79 -26.10 -23.64
N ASP A 481 -14.62 -26.87 -24.72
CA ASP A 481 -13.30 -27.26 -25.19
C ASP A 481 -12.78 -26.27 -26.24
N ILE A 482 -11.52 -25.87 -26.09
CA ILE A 482 -10.80 -25.12 -27.14
C ILE A 482 -9.92 -26.12 -27.91
N PRO A 483 -10.14 -26.31 -29.22
CA PRO A 483 -9.40 -27.28 -30.03
C PRO A 483 -7.88 -27.16 -29.88
N GLY A 484 -7.23 -28.28 -29.57
CA GLY A 484 -5.77 -28.35 -29.39
C GLY A 484 -5.24 -27.70 -28.10
N ILE A 485 -6.13 -27.26 -27.20
CA ILE A 485 -5.76 -26.67 -25.90
C ILE A 485 -6.46 -27.39 -24.75
N GLY A 486 -7.74 -27.78 -24.90
CA GLY A 486 -8.51 -28.53 -23.90
C GLY A 486 -9.62 -27.72 -23.21
N PRO A 487 -10.08 -28.14 -22.02
CA PRO A 487 -11.26 -27.58 -21.36
C PRO A 487 -11.01 -26.19 -20.75
N HIS A 488 -11.96 -25.28 -20.97
CA HIS A 488 -11.96 -23.89 -20.52
C HIS A 488 -13.33 -23.47 -19.99
N VAL A 489 -13.33 -22.42 -19.18
CA VAL A 489 -14.53 -21.71 -18.72
C VAL A 489 -14.38 -20.23 -19.05
N PHE A 490 -15.49 -19.59 -19.40
CA PHE A 490 -15.54 -18.14 -19.54
C PHE A 490 -15.63 -17.53 -18.14
N MET A 491 -14.78 -16.55 -17.86
CA MET A 491 -14.73 -15.87 -16.58
C MET A 491 -14.66 -14.37 -16.76
N HIS A 492 -15.30 -13.64 -15.85
CA HIS A 492 -15.23 -12.18 -15.81
C HIS A 492 -14.95 -11.66 -14.40
N TRP A 493 -14.28 -10.52 -14.33
CA TRP A 493 -14.07 -9.70 -13.15
C TRP A 493 -14.65 -8.33 -13.44
N SER A 494 -15.55 -7.84 -12.60
CA SER A 494 -16.15 -6.52 -12.76
C SER A 494 -15.32 -5.51 -11.98
N ALA A 495 -14.98 -4.39 -12.62
CA ALA A 495 -14.38 -3.26 -11.92
C ALA A 495 -15.47 -2.67 -11.01
N SER A 496 -15.30 -2.83 -9.70
CA SER A 496 -16.12 -2.19 -8.68
C SER A 496 -15.78 -0.72 -8.60
#